data_AF-A0A7J9RWP2-F1
#
_entry.id   AF-A0A7J9RWP2-F1
#
_cell.length_a   1.000
_cell.length_b   1.000
_cell.length_c   1.000
_cell.angle_alpha   90.00
_cell.angle_beta   90.00
_cell.angle_gamma   90.00
#
_symmetry.space_group_name_H-M   'P 1'
#
loop_
_entity.id
_entity.type
_entity.pdbx_description
1 polymer ?
#
loop_
_entity_poly.entity_id
_entity_poly.type
_entity_poly.pdbx_seq_one_letter_code
_entity_poly.pdbx_strand_id
1 'polypeptide(L)'
;MKRFLILAIIALSMLVSVDAAMGYNWTINESGTYTLSEDMLINYSGIRINASNVVLDGKNYQLISNNSENTGIYIYSNNENFTENITIKNLNIENWSTGIDVSYMVKNITITNCEFEGNEYALDSDALGQYFYLNSIHENQTVYSDTPLMSPKLVYTYNGNEYTYRLGNYYYGYVGADSEDEGVYSGVYEVSESACDLYSLIKTPENYKVTETLYPDVELKYKYDSAVIADIFALTSDPENYVITDTPVTTTPTTTPRSGSGGRSYDSDISDDIQSRIIKNFVSSATVIYGNEIDENYANQLRERIQNANGFTITGNAVIVGGPFANPFAMEYNDQFEMPITNENPGENKGIIQVLKVQDTSGSIIKSYTIVYIAGSDRLGTLAAMEYFKTLEDLPTGPITVEWTENGPVLA
;
A
#
# COMPACT_ATOMS: atom_id res chain seq x y z
N MET A 1 29.00 -23.80 -0.81
CA MET A 1 29.40 -23.06 0.40
C MET A 1 28.91 -21.63 0.26
N LYS A 2 27.95 -21.17 1.10
CA LYS A 2 27.58 -19.75 1.11
C LYS A 2 28.69 -18.97 1.80
N ARG A 3 29.33 -18.01 1.12
CA ARG A 3 30.26 -17.07 1.75
C ARG A 3 29.43 -15.94 2.37
N PHE A 4 29.24 -15.99 3.68
CA PHE A 4 28.80 -14.82 4.43
C PHE A 4 30.00 -13.87 4.55
N LEU A 5 30.05 -12.84 3.70
CA LEU A 5 30.91 -11.68 3.93
C LEU A 5 30.14 -10.77 4.89
N ILE A 6 30.67 -10.58 6.10
CA ILE A 6 30.00 -9.90 7.21
C ILE A 6 30.97 -8.89 7.82
N LEU A 7 30.46 -7.68 8.09
CA LEU A 7 31.17 -6.47 8.51
C LEU A 7 32.24 -5.98 7.52
N ALA A 8 31.80 -5.05 6.66
CA ALA A 8 32.64 -3.89 6.34
C ALA A 8 32.24 -2.75 7.30
N ILE A 9 33.22 -2.21 8.03
CA ILE A 9 33.08 -1.01 8.85
C ILE A 9 33.69 0.14 8.04
N ILE A 10 32.89 1.14 7.68
CA ILE A 10 33.35 2.51 7.37
C ILE A 10 33.52 3.04 8.83
N ALA A 11 34.77 3.34 9.19
CA ALA A 11 35.16 4.24 10.27
C ALA A 11 36.18 5.24 9.66
N LEU A 12 36.05 6.54 9.92
CA LEU A 12 36.88 7.57 9.29
C LEU A 12 37.14 8.75 10.23
N SER A 13 38.36 8.80 10.76
CA SER A 13 38.93 10.00 11.32
C SER A 13 40.26 10.34 10.63
N MET A 14 40.38 11.56 10.13
CA MET A 14 41.48 12.52 10.36
C MET A 14 41.50 13.63 9.31
N LEU A 15 41.94 14.83 9.71
CA LEU A 15 42.22 15.93 8.80
C LEU A 15 43.37 15.56 7.85
N VAL A 16 43.13 15.63 6.54
CA VAL A 16 44.18 15.75 5.52
C VAL A 16 43.74 16.83 4.54
N SER A 17 44.67 17.67 4.08
CA SER A 17 44.38 18.82 3.23
C SER A 17 45.10 18.75 1.87
N VAL A 18 44.56 19.51 0.91
CA VAL A 18 45.12 19.81 -0.42
C VAL A 18 44.98 18.71 -1.50
N ASP A 19 43.76 18.69 -2.06
CA ASP A 19 43.51 18.90 -3.51
C ASP A 19 43.41 17.69 -4.49
N ALA A 20 42.63 17.92 -5.56
CA ALA A 20 42.59 17.22 -6.84
C ALA A 20 41.96 15.81 -6.97
N ALA A 21 40.79 15.57 -6.36
CA ALA A 21 39.73 14.75 -6.97
C ALA A 21 38.34 15.07 -6.39
N MET A 22 37.31 15.25 -7.24
CA MET A 22 35.91 15.26 -6.80
C MET A 22 35.49 13.79 -6.57
N GLY A 23 35.57 13.34 -5.31
CA GLY A 23 35.35 11.95 -4.94
C GLY A 23 34.40 11.81 -3.75
N TYR A 24 33.59 10.76 -3.79
CA TYR A 24 32.73 10.35 -2.69
C TYR A 24 33.57 9.74 -1.55
N ASN A 25 33.21 10.04 -0.31
CA ASN A 25 33.95 9.64 0.89
C ASN A 25 34.08 8.11 1.05
N TRP A 26 33.01 7.35 0.73
CA TRP A 26 33.09 5.91 0.44
C TRP A 26 32.44 5.56 -0.89
N THR A 27 32.72 4.34 -1.36
CA THR A 27 31.94 3.68 -2.42
C THR A 27 31.69 2.23 -2.03
N ILE A 28 30.41 1.85 -1.98
CA ILE A 28 29.94 0.48 -1.78
C ILE A 28 29.71 -0.12 -3.16
N ASN A 29 30.66 -0.95 -3.59
CA ASN A 29 30.73 -1.61 -4.90
C ASN A 29 30.69 -3.15 -4.81
N GLU A 30 30.39 -3.70 -3.63
CA GLU A 30 30.14 -5.13 -3.42
C GLU A 30 28.83 -5.32 -2.65
N SER A 31 28.14 -6.45 -2.88
CA SER A 31 26.93 -6.82 -2.12
C SER A 31 27.27 -7.18 -0.67
N GLY A 32 26.45 -6.75 0.29
CA GLY A 32 26.62 -7.11 1.70
C GLY A 32 25.93 -6.16 2.68
N THR A 33 26.23 -6.35 3.97
CA THR A 33 25.77 -5.46 5.04
C THR A 33 26.92 -4.61 5.56
N TYR A 34 26.71 -3.29 5.44
CA TYR A 34 27.59 -2.21 5.84
C TYR A 34 26.95 -1.50 7.03
N THR A 35 27.77 -1.07 7.98
CA THR A 35 27.25 -0.35 9.15
C THR A 35 28.19 0.78 9.56
N LEU A 36 27.61 1.92 9.93
CA LEU A 36 28.36 2.95 10.65
C LEU A 36 28.79 2.41 12.03
N SER A 37 29.86 3.01 12.56
CA SER A 37 30.38 2.76 13.92
C SER A 37 30.63 4.03 14.73
N GLU A 38 30.47 5.19 14.10
CA GLU A 38 30.67 6.54 14.63
C GLU A 38 29.94 7.53 13.70
N ASP A 39 29.70 8.75 14.17
CA ASP A 39 29.14 9.83 13.37
C ASP A 39 30.16 10.31 12.31
N MET A 40 29.65 10.71 11.15
CA MET A 40 30.47 11.06 9.98
C MET A 40 30.27 12.51 9.56
N LEU A 41 31.26 13.35 9.81
CA LEU A 41 31.33 14.73 9.30
C LEU A 41 32.15 14.76 8.00
N ILE A 42 31.57 15.28 6.92
CA ILE A 42 32.12 15.20 5.56
C ILE A 42 32.11 16.58 4.88
N ASN A 43 33.11 16.84 4.02
CA ASN A 43 33.30 18.12 3.33
C ASN A 43 33.05 18.03 1.80
N TYR A 44 32.55 16.89 1.33
CA TYR A 44 32.36 16.47 -0.06
C TYR A 44 31.19 15.47 -0.08
N SER A 45 30.83 14.94 -1.25
CA SER A 45 29.81 13.90 -1.40
C SER A 45 30.06 12.68 -0.48
N GLY A 46 29.02 12.16 0.18
CA GLY A 46 29.14 11.18 1.25
C GLY A 46 29.38 9.73 0.79
N ILE A 47 28.34 8.90 0.85
CA ILE A 47 28.41 7.47 0.53
C ILE A 47 27.85 7.23 -0.88
N ARG A 48 28.64 6.61 -1.76
CA ARG A 48 28.16 6.16 -3.06
C ARG A 48 27.84 4.67 -3.05
N ILE A 49 26.74 4.24 -3.65
CA ILE A 49 26.34 2.83 -3.76
C ILE A 49 26.13 2.48 -5.24
N ASN A 50 26.85 1.47 -5.73
CA ASN A 50 26.74 0.96 -7.10
C ASN A 50 26.83 -0.57 -7.19
N ALA A 51 26.32 -1.24 -6.16
CA ALA A 51 26.15 -2.69 -6.12
C ALA A 51 24.75 -3.04 -5.63
N SER A 52 24.18 -4.07 -6.23
CA SER A 52 22.90 -4.65 -5.82
C SER A 52 23.04 -5.48 -4.54
N ASN A 53 21.93 -5.72 -3.83
CA ASN A 53 21.88 -6.52 -2.60
C ASN A 53 22.76 -5.93 -1.47
N VAL A 54 22.53 -4.64 -1.16
CA VAL A 54 23.27 -3.87 -0.16
C VAL A 54 22.34 -3.48 0.99
N VAL A 55 22.80 -3.64 2.23
CA VAL A 55 22.14 -3.07 3.41
C VAL A 55 23.10 -2.11 4.09
N LEU A 56 22.75 -0.83 4.14
CA LEU A 56 23.42 0.19 4.94
C LEU A 56 22.60 0.44 6.20
N ASP A 57 23.12 0.00 7.35
CA ASP A 57 22.49 0.17 8.67
C ASP A 57 23.30 1.18 9.50
N GLY A 58 22.78 2.40 9.61
CA GLY A 58 23.46 3.49 10.30
C GLY A 58 23.50 3.35 11.82
N LYS A 59 22.72 2.44 12.43
CA LYS A 59 22.61 2.26 13.90
C LYS A 59 22.33 3.55 14.69
N ASN A 60 21.66 4.51 14.06
CA ASN A 60 21.34 5.85 14.57
C ASN A 60 22.58 6.74 14.77
N TYR A 61 23.67 6.50 14.03
CA TYR A 61 24.73 7.49 13.83
C TYR A 61 24.33 8.52 12.76
N GLN A 62 25.04 9.65 12.73
CA GLN A 62 24.79 10.77 11.84
C GLN A 62 25.71 10.76 10.60
N LEU A 63 25.17 11.20 9.46
CA LEU A 63 25.83 11.46 8.19
C LEU A 63 25.67 12.96 7.88
N ILE A 64 26.68 13.76 8.22
CA ILE A 64 26.60 15.22 8.28
C ILE A 64 27.52 15.86 7.23
N SER A 65 27.00 16.78 6.42
CA SER A 65 27.84 17.68 5.61
C SER A 65 28.22 18.95 6.37
N ASN A 66 29.45 19.43 6.16
CA ASN A 66 29.91 20.71 6.71
C ASN A 66 29.76 21.91 5.75
N ASN A 67 29.24 21.70 4.54
CA ASN A 67 29.12 22.75 3.51
C ASN A 67 27.80 22.79 2.75
N SER A 68 26.95 21.76 2.85
CA SER A 68 25.65 21.69 2.16
C SER A 68 25.68 21.77 0.62
N GLU A 69 26.85 21.62 -0.01
CA GLU A 69 27.03 21.75 -1.48
C GLU A 69 26.99 20.40 -2.23
N ASN A 70 26.58 19.30 -1.59
CA ASN A 70 26.79 17.94 -2.08
C ASN A 70 25.64 16.96 -1.71
N THR A 71 25.69 15.76 -2.29
CA THR A 71 24.84 14.60 -1.97
C THR A 71 25.37 13.78 -0.77
N GLY A 72 24.50 13.41 0.16
CA GLY A 72 24.80 12.56 1.32
C GLY A 72 24.97 11.10 0.95
N ILE A 73 23.96 10.50 0.31
CA ILE A 73 24.03 9.15 -0.27
C ILE A 73 23.65 9.20 -1.74
N TYR A 74 24.51 8.72 -2.63
CA TYR A 74 24.22 8.59 -4.06
C TYR A 74 24.13 7.12 -4.47
N ILE A 75 22.96 6.69 -4.92
CA ILE A 75 22.72 5.34 -5.45
C ILE A 75 22.60 5.42 -6.97
N TYR A 76 23.39 4.64 -7.72
CA TYR A 76 23.35 4.70 -9.18
C TYR A 76 23.63 3.38 -9.89
N SER A 77 23.23 3.31 -11.16
CA SER A 77 23.54 2.21 -12.09
C SER A 77 24.82 2.49 -12.91
N ASN A 78 25.55 1.44 -13.28
CA ASN A 78 26.62 1.53 -14.27
C ASN A 78 26.12 1.51 -15.74
N ASN A 79 24.80 1.58 -15.96
CA ASN A 79 24.08 1.50 -17.23
C ASN A 79 24.16 0.16 -17.98
N GLU A 80 24.87 -0.84 -17.48
CA GLU A 80 24.85 -2.21 -18.03
C GLU A 80 23.69 -3.02 -17.44
N ASN A 81 23.50 -2.93 -16.11
CA ASN A 81 22.50 -3.66 -15.35
C ASN A 81 21.82 -2.75 -14.31
N PHE A 82 20.64 -3.15 -13.82
CA PHE A 82 20.00 -2.45 -12.70
C PHE A 82 20.81 -2.63 -11.41
N THR A 83 20.98 -1.53 -10.69
CA THR A 83 21.35 -1.56 -9.27
C THR A 83 20.06 -1.83 -8.49
N GLU A 84 19.99 -2.93 -7.74
CA GLU A 84 18.72 -3.42 -7.17
C GLU A 84 18.84 -3.98 -5.74
N ASN A 85 17.72 -4.01 -5.01
CA ASN A 85 17.59 -4.61 -3.68
C ASN A 85 18.52 -3.92 -2.66
N ILE A 86 18.33 -2.62 -2.44
CA ILE A 86 19.11 -1.83 -1.47
C ILE A 86 18.23 -1.41 -0.31
N THR A 87 18.72 -1.59 0.91
CA THR A 87 18.12 -1.04 2.13
C THR A 87 19.05 -0.02 2.76
N ILE A 88 18.57 1.19 2.99
CA ILE A 88 19.19 2.20 3.86
C ILE A 88 18.29 2.34 5.08
N LYS A 89 18.85 2.27 6.29
CA LYS A 89 18.06 2.37 7.51
C LYS A 89 18.82 2.85 8.73
N ASN A 90 18.08 3.28 9.74
CA ASN A 90 18.59 3.62 11.07
C ASN A 90 19.70 4.70 10.97
N LEU A 91 19.45 5.81 10.28
CA LEU A 91 20.51 6.77 9.91
C LEU A 91 19.99 8.21 9.94
N ASN A 92 20.72 9.09 10.62
CA ASN A 92 20.46 10.54 10.59
C ASN A 92 21.26 11.16 9.43
N ILE A 93 20.63 11.99 8.60
CA ILE A 93 21.18 12.54 7.35
C ILE A 93 20.99 14.05 7.36
N GLU A 94 22.09 14.79 7.46
CA GLU A 94 22.05 16.18 7.94
C GLU A 94 22.85 17.17 7.08
N ASN A 95 22.22 18.32 6.80
CA ASN A 95 22.83 19.49 6.18
C ASN A 95 23.38 19.27 4.75
N TRP A 96 22.82 18.39 3.94
CA TRP A 96 23.20 18.16 2.53
C TRP A 96 22.40 19.02 1.54
N SER A 97 22.84 19.13 0.28
CA SER A 97 21.92 19.62 -0.78
C SER A 97 20.91 18.51 -1.07
N THR A 98 21.37 17.28 -1.32
CA THR A 98 20.49 16.10 -1.42
C THR A 98 20.88 15.05 -0.38
N GLY A 99 19.98 14.73 0.56
CA GLY A 99 20.22 13.72 1.60
C GLY A 99 20.44 12.32 0.99
N ILE A 100 19.49 11.86 0.18
CA ILE A 100 19.63 10.66 -0.66
C ILE A 100 19.21 10.98 -2.11
N ASP A 101 20.09 10.69 -3.05
CA ASP A 101 19.90 10.78 -4.51
C ASP A 101 19.90 9.34 -5.08
N VAL A 102 18.89 9.01 -5.88
CA VAL A 102 18.68 7.68 -6.45
C VAL A 102 18.43 7.78 -7.96
N SER A 103 19.45 7.50 -8.77
CA SER A 103 19.40 7.71 -10.22
C SER A 103 18.47 6.74 -10.96
N TYR A 104 18.12 7.10 -12.19
CA TYR A 104 17.54 6.19 -13.18
C TYR A 104 18.30 4.83 -13.25
N MET A 105 17.57 3.78 -13.62
CA MET A 105 18.03 2.38 -13.62
C MET A 105 18.45 1.82 -12.25
N VAL A 106 17.98 2.43 -11.16
CA VAL A 106 17.95 1.85 -9.82
C VAL A 106 16.52 1.34 -9.53
N LYS A 107 16.37 0.23 -8.78
CA LYS A 107 15.05 -0.33 -8.41
C LYS A 107 15.05 -1.16 -7.12
N ASN A 108 13.87 -1.52 -6.61
CA ASN A 108 13.71 -2.34 -5.39
C ASN A 108 14.48 -1.72 -4.19
N ILE A 109 14.15 -0.47 -3.85
CA ILE A 109 14.86 0.31 -2.82
C ILE A 109 13.99 0.42 -1.57
N THR A 110 14.61 0.44 -0.39
CA THR A 110 13.93 0.61 0.90
C THR A 110 14.72 1.60 1.74
N ILE A 111 14.09 2.71 2.12
CA ILE A 111 14.65 3.74 3.00
C ILE A 111 13.71 3.88 4.20
N THR A 112 14.18 3.52 5.40
CA THR A 112 13.30 3.40 6.57
C THR A 112 14.02 3.58 7.91
N ASN A 113 13.34 4.16 8.91
CA ASN A 113 13.96 4.60 10.17
C ASN A 113 15.14 5.57 9.97
N CYS A 114 15.08 6.43 8.95
CA CYS A 114 16.04 7.52 8.76
C CYS A 114 15.46 8.85 9.24
N GLU A 115 16.31 9.75 9.71
CA GLU A 115 15.95 11.12 10.07
C GLU A 115 16.67 12.10 9.16
N PHE A 116 15.95 13.09 8.63
CA PHE A 116 16.46 14.08 7.69
C PHE A 116 16.30 15.46 8.30
N GLU A 117 17.40 16.20 8.50
CA GLU A 117 17.38 17.58 9.01
C GLU A 117 18.30 18.51 8.21
N GLY A 118 17.82 19.73 7.91
CA GLY A 118 18.62 20.79 7.28
C GLY A 118 19.05 20.54 5.83
N ASN A 119 18.47 19.55 5.13
CA ASN A 119 18.80 19.27 3.73
C ASN A 119 17.94 20.13 2.77
N GLU A 120 18.45 20.51 1.59
CA GLU A 120 17.62 21.18 0.57
C GLU A 120 16.58 20.22 -0.03
N TYR A 121 17.01 18.98 -0.30
CA TYR A 121 16.21 17.81 -0.63
C TYR A 121 16.51 16.70 0.39
N ALA A 122 15.49 16.17 1.06
CA ALA A 122 15.65 14.96 1.87
C ALA A 122 15.86 13.72 0.98
N LEU A 123 15.09 13.63 -0.10
CA LEU A 123 15.15 12.58 -1.12
C LEU A 123 14.97 13.18 -2.52
N ASP A 124 15.77 12.70 -3.46
CA ASP A 124 15.59 12.83 -4.91
C ASP A 124 15.71 11.43 -5.54
N SER A 125 14.75 10.98 -6.35
CA SER A 125 14.63 9.56 -6.71
C SER A 125 13.81 9.21 -7.96
N ASP A 126 14.52 8.76 -9.00
CA ASP A 126 14.00 8.10 -10.22
C ASP A 126 13.68 6.59 -10.00
N ALA A 127 13.67 6.10 -8.74
CA ALA A 127 13.77 4.67 -8.45
C ALA A 127 12.49 3.87 -8.73
N LEU A 128 12.60 2.79 -9.49
CA LEU A 128 11.44 1.92 -9.78
C LEU A 128 11.18 0.97 -8.61
N GLY A 129 9.96 0.99 -8.04
CA GLY A 129 9.62 0.11 -6.91
C GLY A 129 10.42 0.47 -5.65
N GLN A 130 10.31 1.72 -5.22
CA GLN A 130 10.84 2.21 -3.95
C GLN A 130 9.82 2.04 -2.82
N TYR A 131 10.34 1.85 -1.61
CA TYR A 131 9.60 2.01 -0.35
C TYR A 131 10.32 3.04 0.52
N PHE A 132 9.62 4.11 0.90
CA PHE A 132 10.14 5.19 1.73
C PHE A 132 9.14 5.42 2.87
N TYR A 133 9.42 4.89 4.06
CA TYR A 133 8.47 4.82 5.18
C TYR A 133 9.16 4.74 6.54
N LEU A 134 8.45 5.14 7.60
CA LEU A 134 9.00 5.24 8.95
C LEU A 134 10.24 6.15 9.03
N ASN A 135 10.32 7.15 8.17
CA ASN A 135 11.34 8.21 8.27
C ASN A 135 10.78 9.45 8.98
N SER A 136 11.67 10.27 9.53
CA SER A 136 11.38 11.59 10.10
C SER A 136 11.94 12.68 9.18
N ILE A 137 11.10 13.59 8.69
CA ILE A 137 11.49 14.70 7.81
C ILE A 137 11.19 16.01 8.51
N HIS A 138 12.24 16.74 8.88
CA HIS A 138 12.15 18.09 9.45
C HIS A 138 11.67 19.13 8.43
N GLU A 139 11.19 20.28 8.92
CA GLU A 139 10.61 21.35 8.11
C GLU A 139 11.59 21.94 7.06
N ASN A 140 11.04 22.48 5.96
CA ASN A 140 11.76 23.22 4.90
C ASN A 140 12.70 22.36 4.02
N GLN A 141 12.45 21.05 3.89
CA GLN A 141 13.19 20.15 3.02
C GLN A 141 12.28 19.62 1.90
N THR A 142 12.79 19.54 0.67
CA THR A 142 12.03 19.03 -0.49
C THR A 142 12.09 17.51 -0.56
N VAL A 143 11.06 16.87 -1.13
CA VAL A 143 11.13 15.47 -1.59
C VAL A 143 10.70 15.39 -3.05
N TYR A 144 11.51 14.74 -3.88
CA TYR A 144 11.16 14.33 -5.23
C TYR A 144 11.16 12.80 -5.32
N SER A 145 10.10 12.20 -5.88
CA SER A 145 10.14 10.81 -6.33
C SER A 145 9.02 10.48 -7.32
N ASP A 146 9.36 9.71 -8.34
CA ASP A 146 8.42 9.11 -9.31
C ASP A 146 7.47 8.05 -8.70
N THR A 147 7.57 7.78 -7.40
CA THR A 147 6.78 6.76 -6.69
C THR A 147 6.23 7.26 -5.35
N PRO A 148 5.01 6.87 -4.94
CA PRO A 148 4.45 7.34 -3.69
C PRO A 148 5.22 6.84 -2.46
N LEU A 149 5.36 7.71 -1.46
CA LEU A 149 6.14 7.49 -0.26
C LEU A 149 5.34 6.61 0.73
N MET A 150 5.61 5.31 0.70
CA MET A 150 4.95 4.32 1.56
C MET A 150 5.78 3.06 1.79
N SER A 151 5.32 2.25 2.73
CA SER A 151 5.78 0.89 2.98
C SER A 151 5.15 -0.13 2.01
N PRO A 152 5.71 -1.36 1.90
CA PRO A 152 4.92 -2.53 1.54
C PRO A 152 3.83 -2.75 2.61
N LYS A 153 2.96 -3.76 2.48
CA LYS A 153 2.05 -4.06 3.59
C LYS A 153 2.86 -4.57 4.80
N LEU A 154 2.56 -4.08 5.99
CA LEU A 154 3.27 -4.40 7.23
C LEU A 154 2.30 -5.04 8.22
N VAL A 155 2.80 -5.94 9.08
CA VAL A 155 2.21 -6.17 10.39
C VAL A 155 3.02 -5.34 11.38
N TYR A 156 2.35 -4.51 12.18
CA TYR A 156 2.98 -3.67 13.18
C TYR A 156 2.09 -3.48 14.40
N THR A 157 2.69 -2.99 15.48
CA THR A 157 1.98 -2.58 16.69
C THR A 157 2.12 -1.08 16.92
N TYR A 158 1.00 -0.43 17.22
CA TYR A 158 0.87 1.01 17.51
C TYR A 158 -0.14 1.18 18.66
N ASN A 159 0.16 2.04 19.64
CA ASN A 159 -0.63 2.22 20.87
C ASN A 159 -1.02 0.92 21.63
N GLY A 160 -0.31 -0.19 21.41
CA GLY A 160 -0.58 -1.49 22.02
C GLY A 160 -1.56 -2.39 21.26
N ASN A 161 -2.15 -1.92 20.16
CA ASN A 161 -2.92 -2.73 19.20
C ASN A 161 -1.99 -3.25 18.08
N GLU A 162 -2.43 -4.29 17.37
CA GLU A 162 -1.78 -4.81 16.16
C GLU A 162 -2.60 -4.47 14.91
N TYR A 163 -1.92 -4.09 13.83
CA TYR A 163 -2.51 -3.68 12.56
C TYR A 163 -1.76 -4.32 11.39
N THR A 164 -2.50 -4.67 10.33
CA THR A 164 -1.95 -5.22 9.08
C THR A 164 -2.21 -4.23 7.94
N TYR A 165 -1.44 -3.14 7.91
CA TYR A 165 -1.70 -1.95 7.09
C TYR A 165 -0.41 -1.41 6.44
N ARG A 166 -0.47 -0.25 5.78
CA ARG A 166 0.71 0.47 5.27
C ARG A 166 1.04 1.67 6.16
N LEU A 167 2.29 2.13 6.09
CA LEU A 167 2.82 3.27 6.82
C LEU A 167 3.60 4.18 5.86
N GLY A 168 3.47 5.48 6.03
CA GLY A 168 4.24 6.52 5.35
C GLY A 168 5.31 7.05 6.29
N ASN A 169 5.51 8.37 6.30
CA ASN A 169 6.58 9.04 7.03
C ASN A 169 6.03 10.10 8.01
N TYR A 170 6.86 10.50 8.96
CA TYR A 170 6.55 11.58 9.90
C TYR A 170 7.16 12.89 9.39
N TYR A 171 6.34 13.93 9.29
CA TYR A 171 6.74 15.25 8.83
C TYR A 171 6.55 16.26 9.95
N TYR A 172 7.63 16.94 10.36
CA TYR A 172 7.53 18.01 11.36
C TYR A 172 6.71 19.18 10.81
N GLY A 173 5.90 19.79 11.67
CA GLY A 173 4.97 20.87 11.29
C GLY A 173 3.69 20.41 10.59
N TYR A 174 3.64 19.20 10.01
CA TYR A 174 2.45 18.68 9.33
C TYR A 174 1.39 18.17 10.33
N VAL A 175 0.12 18.42 9.98
CA VAL A 175 -1.08 17.84 10.62
C VAL A 175 -2.09 17.55 9.50
N GLY A 176 -2.44 16.28 9.31
CA GLY A 176 -3.42 15.86 8.30
C GLY A 176 -4.87 16.17 8.69
N ALA A 177 -5.81 15.78 7.81
CA ALA A 177 -7.22 16.16 7.92
C ALA A 177 -7.93 15.53 9.13
N ASP A 178 -8.02 14.20 9.15
CA ASP A 178 -8.48 13.41 10.30
C ASP A 178 -7.42 12.35 10.68
N SER A 179 -7.61 11.68 11.81
CA SER A 179 -6.70 10.67 12.35
C SER A 179 -7.32 9.27 12.38
N GLU A 180 -6.69 8.29 11.76
CA GLU A 180 -7.14 6.89 11.77
C GLU A 180 -6.65 6.13 13.01
N ASP A 181 -7.40 5.11 13.44
CA ASP A 181 -7.07 4.25 14.60
C ASP A 181 -5.72 3.52 14.40
N GLU A 182 -5.34 3.26 13.16
CA GLU A 182 -4.08 2.68 12.67
C GLU A 182 -2.83 3.53 13.02
N GLY A 183 -3.00 4.83 13.28
CA GLY A 183 -1.90 5.74 13.58
C GLY A 183 -1.38 6.55 12.39
N VAL A 184 -2.11 6.57 11.28
CA VAL A 184 -1.84 7.43 10.12
C VAL A 184 -2.93 8.50 9.99
N TYR A 185 -2.61 9.61 9.34
CA TYR A 185 -3.63 10.60 8.94
C TYR A 185 -4.49 10.04 7.80
N SER A 186 -5.72 10.54 7.69
CA SER A 186 -6.59 10.30 6.55
C SER A 186 -6.21 11.19 5.36
N GLY A 187 -6.35 10.66 4.15
CA GLY A 187 -6.03 11.36 2.91
C GLY A 187 -4.54 11.39 2.56
N VAL A 188 -4.23 12.01 1.43
CA VAL A 188 -2.87 12.13 0.87
C VAL A 188 -2.21 13.40 1.37
N TYR A 189 -0.95 13.30 1.78
CA TYR A 189 -0.07 14.45 1.92
C TYR A 189 0.74 14.66 0.65
N GLU A 190 0.46 15.75 -0.07
CA GLU A 190 1.30 16.25 -1.16
C GLU A 190 2.54 16.92 -0.56
N VAL A 191 3.68 16.22 -0.61
CA VAL A 191 4.97 16.68 -0.08
C VAL A 191 5.64 17.64 -1.08
N SER A 192 5.41 17.43 -2.37
CA SER A 192 5.80 18.31 -3.47
C SER A 192 4.88 18.10 -4.68
N GLU A 193 5.11 18.85 -5.77
CA GLU A 193 4.41 18.67 -7.06
C GLU A 193 4.63 17.27 -7.70
N SER A 194 5.62 16.49 -7.24
CA SER A 194 5.89 15.13 -7.74
C SER A 194 5.73 14.04 -6.68
N ALA A 195 5.95 14.33 -5.40
CA ALA A 195 5.98 13.33 -4.33
C ALA A 195 4.78 13.44 -3.38
N CYS A 196 4.07 12.32 -3.20
CA CYS A 196 2.96 12.19 -2.26
C CYS A 196 3.20 11.07 -1.25
N ASP A 197 2.83 11.33 0.01
CA ASP A 197 2.80 10.34 1.09
C ASP A 197 1.34 10.00 1.41
N LEU A 198 1.03 8.71 1.35
CA LEU A 198 -0.34 8.20 1.32
C LEU A 198 -0.82 7.72 2.71
N TYR A 199 0.09 7.71 3.69
CA TYR A 199 -0.07 7.03 4.97
C TYR A 199 0.71 7.77 6.07
N SER A 200 0.71 9.11 6.01
CA SER A 200 1.57 9.97 6.82
C SER A 200 1.30 9.79 8.32
N LEU A 201 2.37 9.74 9.10
CA LEU A 201 2.32 9.27 10.49
C LEU A 201 1.82 10.34 11.46
N ILE A 202 0.93 9.95 12.38
CA ILE A 202 0.48 10.82 13.50
C ILE A 202 1.59 10.99 14.57
N LYS A 203 2.57 10.08 14.58
CA LYS A 203 3.68 10.05 15.53
C LYS A 203 5.02 9.81 14.83
N THR A 204 6.09 10.12 15.56
CA THR A 204 7.47 9.79 15.19
C THR A 204 7.67 8.26 15.10
N PRO A 205 8.57 7.77 14.23
CA PRO A 205 8.64 6.34 13.86
C PRO A 205 8.81 5.34 15.01
N GLU A 206 9.44 5.72 16.12
CA GLU A 206 9.66 4.86 17.29
C GLU A 206 8.37 4.42 18.02
N ASN A 207 7.22 5.01 17.66
CA ASN A 207 5.90 4.63 18.15
C ASN A 207 5.29 3.43 17.41
N TYR A 208 5.90 3.01 16.28
CA TYR A 208 5.41 1.94 15.40
C TYR A 208 6.40 0.78 15.39
N LYS A 209 6.03 -0.34 16.01
CA LYS A 209 6.88 -1.53 16.07
C LYS A 209 6.43 -2.55 15.04
N VAL A 210 7.07 -2.55 13.89
CA VAL A 210 6.92 -3.57 12.83
C VAL A 210 7.32 -4.96 13.36
N THR A 211 6.48 -5.95 13.06
CA THR A 211 6.69 -7.37 13.39
C THR A 211 6.87 -8.24 12.15
N GLU A 212 6.24 -7.88 11.02
CA GLU A 212 6.35 -8.58 9.74
C GLU A 212 6.29 -7.61 8.55
N THR A 213 6.95 -7.96 7.45
CA THR A 213 6.97 -7.18 6.20
C THR A 213 6.44 -8.05 5.06
N LEU A 214 5.22 -7.76 4.62
CA LEU A 214 4.50 -8.50 3.59
C LEU A 214 4.76 -7.85 2.23
N TYR A 215 5.89 -8.23 1.63
CA TYR A 215 6.20 -7.85 0.24
C TYR A 215 5.21 -8.50 -0.72
N PRO A 216 4.66 -7.77 -1.72
CA PRO A 216 3.80 -8.36 -2.73
C PRO A 216 4.62 -9.18 -3.73
N ASP A 217 4.20 -10.42 -4.01
CA ASP A 217 4.79 -11.24 -5.08
C ASP A 217 4.46 -10.64 -6.45
N VAL A 218 5.46 -10.09 -7.14
CA VAL A 218 5.32 -9.50 -8.49
C VAL A 218 6.40 -10.01 -9.43
N GLU A 219 5.99 -10.67 -10.50
CA GLU A 219 6.86 -11.08 -11.60
C GLU A 219 6.89 -9.98 -12.68
N LEU A 220 7.98 -9.21 -12.74
CA LEU A 220 8.15 -8.12 -13.71
C LEU A 220 8.27 -8.67 -15.14
N LYS A 221 7.28 -8.34 -15.98
CA LYS A 221 7.13 -8.89 -17.33
C LYS A 221 8.16 -8.35 -18.34
N TYR A 222 8.62 -7.11 -18.17
CA TYR A 222 9.63 -6.48 -19.02
C TYR A 222 10.72 -5.76 -18.21
N LYS A 223 11.92 -5.62 -18.80
CA LYS A 223 13.11 -5.02 -18.17
C LYS A 223 12.93 -3.56 -17.71
N TYR A 224 11.89 -2.86 -18.18
CA TYR A 224 11.62 -1.45 -17.90
C TYR A 224 10.19 -1.19 -17.37
N ASP A 225 9.46 -2.24 -16.98
CA ASP A 225 8.13 -2.06 -16.36
C ASP A 225 8.29 -1.66 -14.89
N SER A 226 7.69 -0.54 -14.51
CA SER A 226 7.58 -0.06 -13.12
C SER A 226 6.33 -0.62 -12.44
N ALA A 227 6.46 -1.75 -11.75
CA ALA A 227 5.43 -2.19 -10.81
C ALA A 227 5.42 -1.28 -9.57
N VAL A 228 4.70 -0.17 -9.63
CA VAL A 228 4.39 0.68 -8.47
C VAL A 228 3.24 0.02 -7.71
N ILE A 229 3.55 -0.68 -6.62
CA ILE A 229 2.58 -1.52 -5.91
C ILE A 229 1.85 -0.71 -4.83
N ALA A 230 1.02 0.22 -5.27
CA ALA A 230 0.07 0.97 -4.45
C ALA A 230 -1.21 0.14 -4.22
N ASP A 231 -1.61 -0.06 -2.96
CA ASP A 231 -2.96 -0.51 -2.66
C ASP A 231 -3.92 0.69 -2.74
N ILE A 232 -5.14 0.47 -3.25
CA ILE A 232 -6.05 1.52 -3.76
C ILE A 232 -6.56 2.54 -2.71
N PHE A 233 -6.44 2.27 -1.41
CA PHE A 233 -6.94 3.13 -0.31
C PHE A 233 -6.24 4.50 -0.19
N ALA A 234 -5.35 4.81 -1.12
CA ALA A 234 -4.41 5.90 -1.10
C ALA A 234 -4.72 7.03 -2.09
N LEU A 235 -5.67 6.87 -3.02
CA LEU A 235 -5.83 7.78 -4.18
C LEU A 235 -7.14 8.59 -4.10
N THR A 236 -7.46 9.12 -2.91
CA THR A 236 -8.72 9.86 -2.62
C THR A 236 -8.55 11.35 -2.33
N SER A 237 -7.33 11.89 -2.45
CA SER A 237 -7.05 13.34 -2.64
C SER A 237 -5.92 13.52 -3.66
N ASP A 238 -5.85 14.69 -4.30
CA ASP A 238 -5.77 14.77 -5.77
C ASP A 238 -4.75 15.80 -6.32
N PRO A 239 -3.54 15.37 -6.72
CA PRO A 239 -2.56 16.22 -7.40
C PRO A 239 -2.63 16.14 -8.94
N GLU A 240 -3.57 16.88 -9.53
CA GLU A 240 -3.72 17.45 -10.90
C GLU A 240 -3.36 16.65 -12.19
N ASN A 241 -2.63 15.53 -12.17
CA ASN A 241 -2.17 14.80 -13.36
C ASN A 241 -3.05 13.58 -13.75
N TYR A 242 -4.11 13.29 -13.00
CA TYR A 242 -4.98 12.13 -13.23
C TYR A 242 -6.44 12.56 -13.42
N VAL A 243 -7.07 12.12 -14.50
CA VAL A 243 -8.44 12.53 -14.85
C VAL A 243 -9.46 11.72 -14.04
N ILE A 244 -9.93 12.31 -12.93
CA ILE A 244 -11.11 11.83 -12.18
C ILE A 244 -12.37 12.46 -12.78
N THR A 245 -13.15 11.68 -13.54
CA THR A 245 -14.52 12.06 -13.92
C THR A 245 -15.53 11.48 -12.94
N ASP A 246 -15.67 12.08 -11.76
CA ASP A 246 -16.95 12.21 -11.06
C ASP A 246 -16.82 13.19 -9.87
N THR A 247 -17.81 14.06 -9.70
CA THR A 247 -17.81 15.08 -8.62
C THR A 247 -18.33 14.51 -7.30
N PRO A 248 -17.67 14.74 -6.15
CA PRO A 248 -18.20 14.37 -4.84
C PRO A 248 -19.56 15.05 -4.56
N VAL A 249 -20.59 14.25 -4.26
CA VAL A 249 -21.94 14.77 -3.94
C VAL A 249 -22.00 15.18 -2.47
N THR A 250 -21.61 16.41 -2.18
CA THR A 250 -21.76 17.01 -0.85
C THR A 250 -23.23 17.13 -0.46
N THR A 251 -23.62 16.55 0.68
CA THR A 251 -24.90 16.88 1.35
C THR A 251 -24.68 17.23 2.82
N THR A 252 -25.42 18.22 3.30
CA THR A 252 -25.10 18.93 4.54
C THR A 252 -25.61 18.21 5.80
N PRO A 253 -24.79 18.01 6.85
CA PRO A 253 -25.26 17.43 8.10
C PRO A 253 -26.25 18.38 8.81
N THR A 254 -27.47 17.92 9.04
CA THR A 254 -28.46 18.64 9.86
C THR A 254 -28.33 18.22 11.32
N THR A 255 -28.06 19.18 12.20
CA THR A 255 -27.75 18.90 13.62
C THR A 255 -28.97 18.57 14.47
N THR A 256 -28.88 17.58 15.35
CA THR A 256 -29.37 17.71 16.75
C THR A 256 -28.72 16.65 17.67
N PRO A 257 -28.40 16.95 18.95
CA PRO A 257 -27.59 16.05 19.78
C PRO A 257 -28.38 15.34 20.90
N ARG A 258 -28.06 14.06 21.18
CA ARG A 258 -28.02 13.54 22.57
C ARG A 258 -27.36 12.17 22.77
N SER A 259 -26.19 12.19 23.41
CA SER A 259 -25.73 11.28 24.49
C SER A 259 -25.99 9.76 24.42
N GLY A 260 -24.90 8.99 24.33
CA GLY A 260 -24.66 7.92 25.32
C GLY A 260 -24.14 6.57 24.79
N SER A 261 -23.10 6.05 25.46
CA SER A 261 -22.42 4.76 25.18
C SER A 261 -21.60 4.73 23.88
N GLY A 262 -20.61 3.83 23.83
CA GLY A 262 -19.55 3.83 22.81
C GLY A 262 -19.62 2.67 21.81
N GLY A 263 -19.28 2.98 20.56
CA GLY A 263 -19.03 2.09 19.42
C GLY A 263 -18.63 3.00 18.25
N ARG A 264 -17.38 2.95 17.77
CA ARG A 264 -16.95 2.07 16.67
C ARG A 264 -17.90 2.16 15.48
N SER A 265 -17.69 3.17 14.64
CA SER A 265 -18.44 3.33 13.39
C SER A 265 -17.88 2.38 12.33
N TYR A 266 -18.65 1.36 12.00
CA TYR A 266 -18.78 1.00 10.59
C TYR A 266 -19.60 2.11 9.91
N ASP A 267 -19.67 2.15 8.59
CA ASP A 267 -20.67 3.02 7.96
C ASP A 267 -22.07 2.47 8.27
N SER A 268 -23.01 3.37 8.56
CA SER A 268 -24.39 3.04 8.92
C SER A 268 -25.17 2.33 7.81
N ASP A 269 -24.65 2.33 6.58
CA ASP A 269 -25.27 1.62 5.44
C ASP A 269 -25.05 0.10 5.47
N ILE A 270 -24.25 -0.47 6.38
CA ILE A 270 -23.86 -1.89 6.37
C ILE A 270 -24.75 -2.73 7.27
N SER A 271 -25.18 -3.89 6.77
CA SER A 271 -26.06 -4.82 7.47
C SER A 271 -25.50 -5.32 8.82
N ASP A 272 -26.36 -5.40 9.83
CA ASP A 272 -26.06 -5.99 11.14
C ASP A 272 -26.16 -7.52 11.18
N ASP A 273 -26.73 -8.14 10.15
CA ASP A 273 -26.78 -9.60 10.03
C ASP A 273 -25.39 -10.22 9.73
N ILE A 274 -24.44 -9.43 9.20
CA ILE A 274 -23.07 -9.87 8.93
C ILE A 274 -22.32 -10.02 10.27
N GLN A 275 -22.01 -11.26 10.66
CA GLN A 275 -21.48 -11.56 12.00
C GLN A 275 -19.98 -11.26 12.14
N SER A 276 -19.18 -11.50 11.10
CA SER A 276 -17.73 -11.28 11.17
C SER A 276 -17.34 -9.83 10.91
N ARG A 277 -16.42 -9.31 11.73
CA ARG A 277 -15.72 -8.05 11.48
C ARG A 277 -14.91 -8.07 10.18
N ILE A 278 -14.36 -9.23 9.78
CA ILE A 278 -13.57 -9.33 8.54
C ILE A 278 -14.50 -9.16 7.33
N ILE A 279 -15.66 -9.83 7.34
CA ILE A 279 -16.67 -9.69 6.28
C ILE A 279 -17.29 -8.28 6.28
N LYS A 280 -17.62 -7.69 7.45
CA LYS A 280 -18.09 -6.29 7.53
C LYS A 280 -17.05 -5.31 6.97
N ASN A 281 -15.77 -5.46 7.34
CA ASN A 281 -14.69 -4.63 6.79
C ASN A 281 -14.59 -4.76 5.26
N PHE A 282 -14.66 -5.99 4.73
CA PHE A 282 -14.63 -6.21 3.28
C PHE A 282 -15.80 -5.54 2.57
N VAL A 283 -17.04 -5.81 3.01
CA VAL A 283 -18.27 -5.22 2.45
C VAL A 283 -18.25 -3.69 2.55
N SER A 284 -17.73 -3.12 3.63
CA SER A 284 -17.51 -1.67 3.76
C SER A 284 -16.65 -1.12 2.63
N SER A 285 -15.53 -1.80 2.33
CA SER A 285 -14.56 -1.41 1.30
C SER A 285 -14.98 -1.72 -0.14
N ALA A 286 -16.06 -2.48 -0.33
CA ALA A 286 -16.42 -3.05 -1.62
C ALA A 286 -17.68 -2.41 -2.22
N THR A 287 -17.65 -2.18 -3.54
CA THR A 287 -18.86 -1.86 -4.30
C THR A 287 -19.71 -3.12 -4.41
N VAL A 288 -20.92 -3.11 -3.87
CA VAL A 288 -21.87 -4.22 -4.00
C VAL A 288 -22.70 -3.99 -5.27
N ILE A 289 -22.61 -4.90 -6.23
CA ILE A 289 -23.04 -4.69 -7.62
C ILE A 289 -24.10 -5.72 -8.02
N TYR A 290 -25.20 -5.24 -8.60
CA TYR A 290 -26.34 -6.06 -8.99
C TYR A 290 -26.71 -5.92 -10.48
N GLY A 291 -27.31 -6.96 -11.05
CA GLY A 291 -27.71 -7.00 -12.46
C GLY A 291 -29.15 -6.57 -12.77
N ASN A 292 -30.10 -6.91 -11.90
CA ASN A 292 -31.53 -6.63 -12.08
C ASN A 292 -32.25 -6.37 -10.74
N GLU A 293 -33.50 -5.92 -10.80
CA GLU A 293 -34.36 -5.58 -9.65
C GLU A 293 -34.51 -6.70 -8.58
N ILE A 294 -34.31 -7.97 -8.93
CA ILE A 294 -34.38 -9.10 -7.99
C ILE A 294 -33.06 -9.23 -7.23
N ASP A 295 -31.94 -9.18 -7.97
CA ASP A 295 -30.60 -9.23 -7.37
C ASP A 295 -30.31 -7.96 -6.55
N GLU A 296 -30.95 -6.84 -6.89
CA GLU A 296 -31.00 -5.61 -6.08
C GLU A 296 -31.50 -5.87 -4.65
N ASN A 297 -32.52 -6.71 -4.50
CA ASN A 297 -33.10 -7.09 -3.19
C ASN A 297 -32.20 -8.05 -2.40
N TYR A 298 -31.23 -8.72 -3.04
CA TYR A 298 -30.20 -9.51 -2.36
C TYR A 298 -29.00 -8.63 -1.99
N ALA A 299 -28.56 -7.75 -2.91
CA ALA A 299 -27.48 -6.79 -2.69
C ALA A 299 -27.75 -5.86 -1.49
N ASN A 300 -28.98 -5.35 -1.36
CA ASN A 300 -29.43 -4.53 -0.22
C ASN A 300 -29.32 -5.23 1.15
N GLN A 301 -29.15 -6.55 1.21
CA GLN A 301 -28.98 -7.29 2.48
C GLN A 301 -27.54 -7.24 3.02
N LEU A 302 -26.59 -6.77 2.21
CA LEU A 302 -25.21 -6.54 2.62
C LEU A 302 -25.00 -5.09 3.04
N ARG A 303 -25.51 -4.15 2.23
CA ARG A 303 -25.45 -2.71 2.48
C ARG A 303 -26.52 -1.94 1.68
N GLU A 304 -26.88 -0.73 2.11
CA GLU A 304 -27.82 0.14 1.36
C GLU A 304 -27.19 0.79 0.12
N ARG A 305 -25.88 1.12 0.15
CA ARG A 305 -25.20 1.73 -1.01
C ARG A 305 -24.75 0.66 -2.00
N ILE A 306 -25.64 0.32 -2.92
CA ILE A 306 -25.43 -0.65 -4.00
C ILE A 306 -25.38 0.02 -5.37
N GLN A 307 -24.73 -0.64 -6.33
CA GLN A 307 -24.47 -0.11 -7.67
C GLN A 307 -25.11 -1.02 -8.74
N ASN A 308 -25.85 -0.42 -9.68
CA ASN A 308 -26.32 -1.14 -10.85
C ASN A 308 -25.16 -1.42 -11.80
N ALA A 309 -25.05 -2.64 -12.32
CA ALA A 309 -23.95 -3.02 -13.21
C ALA A 309 -23.93 -2.27 -14.55
N ASN A 310 -25.06 -1.75 -15.03
CA ASN A 310 -25.17 -1.13 -16.35
C ASN A 310 -24.43 0.22 -16.41
N GLY A 311 -23.35 0.27 -17.20
CA GLY A 311 -22.56 1.49 -17.39
C GLY A 311 -21.57 1.81 -16.26
N PHE A 312 -21.46 0.94 -15.27
CA PHE A 312 -20.42 1.01 -14.24
C PHE A 312 -19.11 0.38 -14.73
N THR A 313 -18.01 0.56 -13.99
CA THR A 313 -16.71 -0.11 -14.20
C THR A 313 -16.15 -0.51 -12.84
N ILE A 314 -15.77 -1.78 -12.66
CA ILE A 314 -15.09 -2.21 -11.43
C ILE A 314 -13.65 -1.67 -11.42
N THR A 315 -13.32 -0.87 -10.41
CA THR A 315 -12.01 -0.22 -10.24
C THR A 315 -11.31 -0.58 -8.91
N GLY A 316 -11.96 -1.36 -8.06
CA GLY A 316 -11.53 -1.73 -6.71
C GLY A 316 -12.30 -2.95 -6.20
N ASN A 317 -12.31 -3.18 -4.88
CA ASN A 317 -13.01 -4.33 -4.29
C ASN A 317 -14.50 -4.35 -4.66
N ALA A 318 -15.04 -5.54 -4.94
CA ALA A 318 -16.43 -5.70 -5.35
C ALA A 318 -17.11 -6.94 -4.73
N VAL A 319 -18.42 -6.86 -4.55
CA VAL A 319 -19.30 -8.02 -4.38
C VAL A 319 -20.24 -8.07 -5.57
N ILE A 320 -20.07 -9.04 -6.46
CA ILE A 320 -20.98 -9.30 -7.58
C ILE A 320 -22.12 -10.17 -7.07
N VAL A 321 -23.35 -9.66 -7.16
CA VAL A 321 -24.59 -10.36 -6.76
C VAL A 321 -25.42 -10.68 -8.00
N GLY A 322 -25.88 -11.94 -8.08
CA GLY A 322 -26.68 -12.44 -9.21
C GLY A 322 -25.83 -13.06 -10.34
N GLY A 323 -26.41 -14.02 -11.05
CA GLY A 323 -25.70 -14.85 -12.03
C GLY A 323 -25.42 -14.18 -13.40
N PRO A 324 -24.68 -14.85 -14.30
CA PRO A 324 -24.13 -14.25 -15.51
C PRO A 324 -25.18 -13.92 -16.59
N PHE A 325 -26.37 -14.52 -16.52
CA PHE A 325 -27.49 -14.13 -17.39
C PHE A 325 -28.11 -12.78 -17.00
N ALA A 326 -27.86 -12.31 -15.77
CA ALA A 326 -28.48 -11.13 -15.17
C ALA A 326 -27.49 -9.98 -14.96
N ASN A 327 -26.27 -10.28 -14.51
CA ASN A 327 -25.27 -9.30 -14.12
C ASN A 327 -24.10 -9.31 -15.14
N PRO A 328 -23.88 -8.22 -15.90
CA PRO A 328 -22.78 -8.12 -16.88
C PRO A 328 -21.39 -8.46 -16.32
N PHE A 329 -21.08 -8.09 -15.07
CA PHE A 329 -19.80 -8.44 -14.46
C PHE A 329 -19.75 -9.92 -14.06
N ALA A 330 -20.87 -10.49 -13.60
CA ALA A 330 -20.94 -11.94 -13.39
C ALA A 330 -20.64 -12.69 -14.68
N MET A 331 -21.09 -12.20 -15.85
CA MET A 331 -20.75 -12.75 -17.17
C MET A 331 -19.28 -12.56 -17.56
N GLU A 332 -18.71 -11.37 -17.31
CA GLU A 332 -17.31 -11.04 -17.63
C GLU A 332 -16.28 -11.87 -16.84
N TYR A 333 -16.56 -12.09 -15.55
CA TYR A 333 -15.66 -12.80 -14.65
C TYR A 333 -15.97 -14.30 -14.49
N ASN A 334 -17.14 -14.81 -14.96
CA ASN A 334 -17.61 -16.18 -14.70
C ASN A 334 -16.55 -17.26 -14.94
N ASP A 335 -15.90 -17.20 -16.10
CA ASP A 335 -14.94 -18.21 -16.59
C ASP A 335 -13.53 -18.02 -15.99
N GLN A 336 -13.33 -16.99 -15.16
CA GLN A 336 -12.11 -16.73 -14.40
C GLN A 336 -12.17 -17.30 -12.97
N PHE A 337 -13.37 -17.63 -12.49
CA PHE A 337 -13.59 -18.28 -11.20
C PHE A 337 -13.39 -19.81 -11.28
N GLU A 338 -13.09 -20.45 -10.14
CA GLU A 338 -12.86 -21.91 -10.07
C GLU A 338 -14.13 -22.72 -10.39
N MET A 339 -15.32 -22.20 -10.06
CA MET A 339 -16.60 -22.82 -10.42
C MET A 339 -17.50 -21.81 -11.17
N PRO A 340 -17.41 -21.74 -12.52
CA PRO A 340 -18.30 -20.92 -13.34
C PRO A 340 -19.77 -21.31 -13.13
N ILE A 341 -20.64 -20.33 -12.96
CA ILE A 341 -22.07 -20.53 -12.65
C ILE A 341 -22.88 -20.53 -13.94
N THR A 342 -23.90 -21.38 -14.03
CA THR A 342 -24.88 -21.42 -15.13
C THR A 342 -26.29 -21.58 -14.55
N ASN A 343 -27.33 -21.77 -15.37
CA ASN A 343 -28.66 -22.12 -14.84
C ASN A 343 -28.75 -23.58 -14.34
N GLU A 344 -27.69 -24.37 -14.57
CA GLU A 344 -27.61 -25.80 -14.30
C GLU A 344 -26.52 -26.16 -13.26
N ASN A 345 -25.50 -25.30 -13.11
CA ASN A 345 -24.39 -25.45 -12.16
C ASN A 345 -24.35 -24.24 -11.21
N PRO A 346 -24.35 -24.44 -9.87
CA PRO A 346 -24.12 -25.69 -9.12
C PRO A 346 -25.32 -26.66 -8.99
N GLY A 347 -26.53 -26.26 -9.39
CA GLY A 347 -27.74 -27.10 -9.37
C GLY A 347 -28.98 -26.43 -8.77
N GLU A 348 -30.11 -27.15 -8.78
CA GLU A 348 -31.38 -26.66 -8.23
C GLU A 348 -31.25 -26.31 -6.74
N ASN A 349 -31.72 -25.12 -6.36
CA ASN A 349 -31.61 -24.51 -5.04
C ASN A 349 -30.16 -24.27 -4.54
N LYS A 350 -29.14 -24.38 -5.40
CA LYS A 350 -27.73 -24.23 -5.01
C LYS A 350 -27.09 -22.93 -5.53
N GLY A 351 -26.23 -22.35 -4.71
CA GLY A 351 -25.39 -21.20 -5.04
C GLY A 351 -23.94 -21.41 -4.63
N ILE A 352 -23.07 -20.50 -5.08
CA ILE A 352 -21.63 -20.49 -4.80
C ILE A 352 -21.25 -19.14 -4.21
N ILE A 353 -20.39 -19.17 -3.19
CA ILE A 353 -19.59 -18.03 -2.72
C ILE A 353 -18.15 -18.32 -3.14
N GLN A 354 -17.55 -17.43 -3.92
CA GLN A 354 -16.16 -17.60 -4.37
C GLN A 354 -15.44 -16.26 -4.53
N VAL A 355 -14.10 -16.31 -4.50
CA VAL A 355 -13.23 -15.13 -4.43
C VAL A 355 -12.22 -15.17 -5.57
N LEU A 356 -12.17 -14.09 -6.34
CA LEU A 356 -11.17 -13.85 -7.38
C LEU A 356 -10.33 -12.64 -6.99
N LYS A 357 -9.00 -12.78 -7.06
CA LYS A 357 -8.06 -11.66 -6.95
C LYS A 357 -7.69 -11.23 -8.35
N VAL A 358 -8.18 -10.06 -8.75
CA VAL A 358 -7.93 -9.47 -10.07
C VAL A 358 -6.68 -8.60 -9.98
N GLN A 359 -5.81 -8.72 -10.99
CA GLN A 359 -4.73 -7.78 -11.26
C GLN A 359 -5.02 -7.10 -12.61
N ASP A 360 -5.49 -5.85 -12.58
CA ASP A 360 -5.59 -5.02 -13.77
C ASP A 360 -4.22 -4.40 -14.08
N THR A 361 -3.65 -4.81 -15.22
CA THR A 361 -2.37 -4.32 -15.76
C THR A 361 -2.56 -3.52 -17.05
N SER A 362 -3.74 -2.93 -17.28
CA SER A 362 -4.07 -2.22 -18.52
C SER A 362 -3.56 -0.77 -18.58
N GLY A 363 -3.17 -0.20 -17.43
CA GLY A 363 -2.56 1.13 -17.31
C GLY A 363 -1.25 1.13 -16.52
N SER A 364 -0.67 2.30 -16.31
CA SER A 364 0.64 2.51 -15.66
C SER A 364 0.70 2.17 -14.17
N ILE A 365 -0.39 1.69 -13.57
CA ILE A 365 -0.49 1.29 -12.16
C ILE A 365 -1.15 -0.09 -12.14
N ILE A 366 -0.50 -1.07 -11.51
CA ILE A 366 -1.07 -2.41 -11.34
C ILE A 366 -2.10 -2.36 -10.22
N LYS A 367 -3.39 -2.41 -10.56
CA LYS A 367 -4.48 -2.43 -9.58
C LYS A 367 -4.75 -3.86 -9.15
N SER A 368 -4.46 -4.16 -7.88
CA SER A 368 -4.90 -5.42 -7.25
C SER A 368 -6.20 -5.18 -6.48
N TYR A 369 -7.24 -5.95 -6.79
CA TYR A 369 -8.50 -5.89 -6.05
C TYR A 369 -9.18 -7.27 -5.94
N THR A 370 -10.08 -7.40 -4.97
CA THR A 370 -10.76 -8.67 -4.68
C THR A 370 -12.23 -8.57 -5.10
N ILE A 371 -12.66 -9.51 -5.94
CA ILE A 371 -14.07 -9.72 -6.29
C ILE A 371 -14.58 -10.93 -5.50
N VAL A 372 -15.60 -10.70 -4.68
CA VAL A 372 -16.46 -11.77 -4.14
C VAL A 372 -17.63 -11.95 -5.11
N TYR A 373 -17.96 -13.18 -5.46
CA TYR A 373 -19.09 -13.52 -6.34
C TYR A 373 -20.09 -14.38 -5.57
N ILE A 374 -21.33 -13.91 -5.50
CA ILE A 374 -22.46 -14.51 -4.78
C ILE A 374 -23.62 -14.69 -5.75
N ALA A 375 -23.78 -15.91 -6.27
CA ALA A 375 -24.85 -16.25 -7.19
C ALA A 375 -25.17 -17.75 -7.12
N GLY A 376 -26.29 -18.15 -7.71
CA GLY A 376 -26.62 -19.56 -7.94
C GLY A 376 -27.36 -19.78 -9.24
N SER A 377 -27.63 -21.04 -9.53
CA SER A 377 -28.33 -21.47 -10.74
C SER A 377 -29.80 -21.02 -10.78
N ASP A 378 -30.34 -20.65 -9.62
CA ASP A 378 -31.64 -20.02 -9.46
C ASP A 378 -31.64 -19.00 -8.30
N ARG A 379 -32.84 -18.47 -8.01
CA ARG A 379 -33.07 -17.44 -6.99
C ARG A 379 -32.89 -17.95 -5.56
N LEU A 380 -33.24 -19.22 -5.29
CA LEU A 380 -33.08 -19.82 -3.97
C LEU A 380 -31.62 -20.20 -3.74
N GLY A 381 -30.92 -20.66 -4.77
CA GLY A 381 -29.45 -20.81 -4.75
C GLY A 381 -28.72 -19.50 -4.49
N THR A 382 -29.10 -18.42 -5.17
CA THR A 382 -28.54 -17.07 -4.95
C THR A 382 -28.80 -16.58 -3.53
N LEU A 383 -30.02 -16.79 -3.01
CA LEU A 383 -30.37 -16.47 -1.62
C LEU A 383 -29.58 -17.33 -0.60
N ALA A 384 -29.32 -18.60 -0.89
CA ALA A 384 -28.53 -19.48 -0.03
C ALA A 384 -27.09 -18.99 0.11
N ALA A 385 -26.44 -18.66 -1.01
CA ALA A 385 -25.11 -18.07 -0.99
C ALA A 385 -25.09 -16.71 -0.27
N MET A 386 -26.12 -15.88 -0.46
CA MET A 386 -26.25 -14.58 0.21
C MET A 386 -26.39 -14.71 1.73
N GLU A 387 -27.31 -15.54 2.22
CA GLU A 387 -27.50 -15.74 3.67
C GLU A 387 -26.29 -16.41 4.32
N TYR A 388 -25.68 -17.41 3.66
CA TYR A 388 -24.49 -18.07 4.20
C TYR A 388 -23.27 -17.14 4.24
N PHE A 389 -23.10 -16.23 3.28
CA PHE A 389 -22.02 -15.24 3.27
C PHE A 389 -22.01 -14.35 4.53
N LYS A 390 -23.19 -13.95 5.04
CA LYS A 390 -23.32 -13.19 6.29
C LYS A 390 -22.76 -13.93 7.52
N THR A 391 -22.70 -15.26 7.47
CA THR A 391 -22.25 -16.13 8.57
C THR A 391 -20.76 -16.47 8.53
N LEU A 392 -20.04 -16.14 7.46
CA LEU A 392 -18.62 -16.46 7.31
C LEU A 392 -17.75 -15.73 8.34
N GLU A 393 -16.73 -16.42 8.87
CA GLU A 393 -15.71 -15.80 9.74
C GLU A 393 -14.65 -15.02 8.94
N ASP A 394 -14.29 -15.49 7.75
CA ASP A 394 -13.31 -14.89 6.82
C ASP A 394 -13.71 -15.19 5.36
N LEU A 395 -13.10 -14.49 4.38
CA LEU A 395 -13.29 -14.74 2.96
C LEU A 395 -12.73 -16.13 2.56
N PRO A 396 -13.45 -16.92 1.77
CA PRO A 396 -13.06 -18.30 1.50
C PRO A 396 -11.90 -18.38 0.49
N THR A 397 -10.98 -19.32 0.73
CA THR A 397 -9.79 -19.55 -0.11
C THR A 397 -10.06 -20.40 -1.36
N GLY A 398 -11.33 -20.73 -1.63
CA GLY A 398 -11.83 -21.55 -2.71
C GLY A 398 -13.38 -21.53 -2.71
N PRO A 399 -14.06 -22.12 -3.70
CA PRO A 399 -15.50 -22.03 -3.84
C PRO A 399 -16.25 -22.79 -2.74
N ILE A 400 -17.17 -22.11 -2.05
CA ILE A 400 -18.15 -22.72 -1.14
C ILE A 400 -19.45 -22.90 -1.90
N THR A 401 -19.93 -24.13 -2.03
CA THR A 401 -21.29 -24.40 -2.54
C THR A 401 -22.28 -24.51 -1.37
N VAL A 402 -23.45 -23.89 -1.52
CA VAL A 402 -24.50 -23.78 -0.50
C VAL A 402 -25.85 -24.17 -1.11
N GLU A 403 -26.69 -24.91 -0.39
CA GLU A 403 -28.05 -25.31 -0.79
C GLU A 403 -29.11 -24.63 0.08
N TRP A 404 -30.21 -24.18 -0.53
CA TRP A 404 -31.38 -23.69 0.21
C TRP A 404 -32.28 -24.86 0.65
N THR A 405 -32.54 -24.97 1.96
CA THR A 405 -33.43 -25.99 2.53
C THR A 405 -34.63 -25.35 3.23
N GLU A 406 -35.60 -26.17 3.66
CA GLU A 406 -36.70 -25.74 4.53
C GLU A 406 -36.24 -25.09 5.86
N ASN A 407 -34.98 -25.31 6.25
CA ASN A 407 -34.37 -24.76 7.46
C ASN A 407 -33.37 -23.61 7.18
N GLY A 408 -33.31 -23.10 5.94
CA GLY A 408 -32.35 -22.09 5.49
C GLY A 408 -31.12 -22.68 4.77
N PRO A 409 -30.03 -21.91 4.63
CA PRO A 409 -28.84 -22.33 3.87
C PRO A 409 -28.00 -23.38 4.61
N VAL A 410 -27.48 -24.36 3.87
CA VAL A 410 -26.53 -25.36 4.37
C VAL A 410 -25.38 -25.57 3.38
N LEU A 411 -24.21 -26.01 3.85
CA LEU A 411 -23.13 -26.49 2.98
C LEU A 411 -23.60 -27.71 2.18
N ALA A 412 -23.20 -27.75 0.90
CA ALA A 412 -23.72 -28.66 -0.13
C ALA A 412 -22.75 -29.79 -0.56
#